data_AF-A0A644WVV0-F1
#
_entry.id   AF-A0A644WVV0-F1
#
_cell.length_a   1.000
_cell.length_b   1.000
_cell.length_c   1.000
_cell.angle_alpha   90.00
_cell.angle_beta   90.00
_cell.angle_gamma   90.00
#
_symmetry.space_group_name_H-M   'P 1'
#
loop_
_entity.id
_entity.type
_entity.pdbx_description
1 polymer ?
#
loop_
_entity_poly.entity_id
_entity_poly.type
_entity_poly.pdbx_seq_one_letter_code
_entity_poly.pdbx_strand_id
1 'polypeptide(L)' 'MDQEVDVNYQTDFGMTALMNAANYSNKGSVEMLLDHGADKDLKNSEGKTALDYAKK' A
#
# COMPACT_ATOMS: atom_id res chain seq x y z
N MET A 1 -10.80 -15.20 -16.67
CA MET A 1 -9.37 -14.89 -16.44
C MET A 1 -9.34 -14.15 -15.14
N ASP A 2 -9.15 -14.85 -14.02
CA ASP A 2 -8.88 -14.21 -12.74
C ASP A 2 -7.47 -13.62 -12.86
N GLN A 3 -7.38 -12.31 -13.04
CA GLN A 3 -6.11 -11.64 -12.87
C GLN A 3 -5.85 -11.68 -11.37
N GLU A 4 -4.94 -12.55 -10.94
CA GLU A 4 -4.39 -12.51 -9.59
C GLU A 4 -3.72 -11.13 -9.44
N VAL A 5 -4.46 -10.19 -8.87
CA VAL A 5 -3.94 -8.86 -8.55
C VAL A 5 -3.02 -9.04 -7.36
N ASP A 6 -1.72 -8.86 -7.58
CA ASP A 6 -0.76 -8.80 -6.49
C ASP A 6 -1.00 -7.53 -5.67
N VAL A 7 -1.58 -7.70 -4.48
CA VAL A 7 -1.88 -6.62 -3.53
C VAL A 7 -0.60 -5.87 -3.10
N ASN A 8 0.56 -6.53 -3.22
CA ASN A 8 1.87 -6.02 -2.85
C ASN A 8 2.66 -5.48 -4.03
N TYR A 9 2.04 -5.39 -5.22
CA TYR A 9 2.67 -4.83 -6.39
C TYR A 9 3.27 -3.44 -6.08
N GLN A 10 4.55 -3.30 -6.40
CA GLN A 10 5.28 -2.05 -6.30
C GLN A 10 5.41 -1.43 -7.70
N THR A 11 5.10 -0.13 -7.82
CA THR A 11 5.42 0.62 -9.04
C THR A 11 6.93 0.78 -9.21
N ASP A 12 7.36 1.36 -10.33
CA ASP A 12 8.78 1.69 -10.58
C ASP A 12 9.43 2.56 -9.47
N PHE A 13 8.62 3.24 -8.67
CA PHE A 13 9.07 4.04 -7.52
C PHE A 13 8.97 3.29 -6.18
N GLY A 14 8.66 2.00 -6.20
CA GLY A 14 8.47 1.19 -5.00
C GLY A 14 7.13 1.43 -4.29
N MET A 15 6.20 2.17 -4.90
CA MET A 15 4.93 2.53 -4.26
C MET A 15 3.94 1.37 -4.33
N THR A 16 3.28 1.06 -3.21
CA THR A 16 2.20 0.07 -3.13
C THR A 16 0.81 0.73 -3.13
N ALA A 17 -0.24 -0.06 -3.36
CA ALA A 17 -1.62 0.40 -3.17
C ALA A 17 -1.87 0.88 -1.73
N LEU A 18 -1.25 0.22 -0.75
CA LEU A 18 -1.39 0.56 0.68
C LEU A 18 -0.75 1.90 1.02
N MET A 19 0.42 2.23 0.45
CA MET A 19 1.05 3.55 0.61
C MET A 19 0.17 4.68 0.08
N ASN A 20 -0.45 4.46 -1.09
CA ASN A 20 -1.39 5.43 -1.65
C ASN A 20 -2.64 5.59 -0.76
N ALA A 21 -3.24 4.49 -0.30
CA ALA A 21 -4.39 4.52 0.58
C ALA A 21 -4.11 5.28 1.90
N ALA A 22 -2.92 5.08 2.47
CA ALA A 22 -2.45 5.82 3.65
C ALA A 22 -2.26 7.32 3.40
N ASN A 23 -1.67 7.69 2.25
CA ASN A 23 -1.48 9.10 1.85
C ASN A 23 -2.80 9.87 1.70
N TYR A 24 -3.86 9.20 1.24
CA TYR A 24 -5.20 9.77 1.11
C TYR A 24 -6.06 9.64 2.37
N SER A 25 -5.51 9.12 3.48
CA SER A 25 -6.24 8.84 4.73
C SER A 25 -7.52 8.01 4.51
N ASN A 26 -7.53 7.15 3.49
CA ASN A 26 -8.69 6.33 3.14
C ASN A 26 -8.70 5.06 3.98
N LYS A 27 -9.28 5.14 5.18
CA LYS A 27 -9.35 4.02 6.12
C LYS A 27 -9.97 2.76 5.52
N GLY A 28 -11.06 2.88 4.76
CA GLY A 28 -11.73 1.72 4.16
C GLY A 28 -10.84 0.99 3.15
N SER A 29 -10.08 1.73 2.33
CA SER A 29 -9.10 1.13 1.42
C SER A 29 -7.92 0.51 2.16
N VAL A 30 -7.44 1.14 3.24
CA VAL A 30 -6.36 0.58 4.07
C VAL A 30 -6.81 -0.75 4.70
N GLU A 31 -7.99 -0.79 5.32
CA GLU A 31 -8.56 -2.01 5.92
C GLU A 31 -8.76 -3.09 4.87
N MET A 32 -9.38 -2.78 3.74
CA MET A 32 -9.58 -3.74 2.65
C MET A 32 -8.24 -4.31 2.15
N LEU A 33 -7.22 -3.47 1.92
CA LEU A 33 -5.93 -3.95 1.43
C LEU A 33 -5.22 -4.83 2.46
N LEU A 34 -5.28 -4.47 3.75
CA LEU A 34 -4.73 -5.30 4.83
C LEU A 34 -5.44 -6.64 4.95
N ASP A 35 -6.78 -6.66 4.82
CA ASP A 35 -7.58 -7.89 4.84
C ASP A 35 -7.23 -8.81 3.66
N HIS A 36 -6.81 -8.25 2.53
CA HIS A 36 -6.33 -8.99 1.36
C HIS A 36 -4.83 -9.35 1.43
N GLY A 37 -4.15 -9.10 2.56
CA GLY A 37 -2.76 -9.48 2.76
C GLY A 37 -1.71 -8.46 2.28
N ALA A 38 -2.08 -7.18 2.21
CA ALA A 38 -1.12 -6.12 1.91
C ALA A 38 -0.02 -6.05 2.99
N ASP A 39 1.23 -6.05 2.54
CA ASP A 39 2.41 -5.88 3.35
C ASP A 39 2.65 -4.39 3.62
N LYS A 40 2.46 -4.02 4.88
CA LYS A 40 2.64 -2.66 5.40
C LYS A 40 4.12 -2.29 5.62
N ASP A 41 5.01 -3.27 5.66
CA ASP A 41 6.43 -3.09 5.94
C ASP A 41 7.26 -2.88 4.66
N LEU A 42 6.64 -3.03 3.47
CA LEU A 42 7.23 -2.68 2.20
C LEU A 42 7.67 -1.22 2.19
N LYS A 43 8.86 -0.99 1.65
CA LYS A 43 9.47 0.33 1.50
C LYS A 43 9.54 0.72 0.04
N ASN A 44 9.21 1.96 -0.23
CA ASN A 44 9.39 2.54 -1.56
C ASN A 44 10.87 2.89 -1.82
N SER A 45 11.16 3.44 -2.99
CA SER A 45 12.52 3.86 -3.36
C SER A 45 13.10 4.98 -2.47
N GLU A 46 12.26 5.67 -1.70
CA GLU A 46 12.69 6.66 -0.68
C GLU A 46 12.89 6.03 0.71
N GLY A 47 12.69 4.71 0.86
CA GLY A 47 12.75 4.01 2.14
C GLY A 47 11.51 4.19 3.03
N LYS A 48 10.43 4.76 2.51
CA LYS A 48 9.17 5.03 3.24
C LYS A 48 8.18 3.88 3.12
N THR A 49 7.51 3.58 4.22
CA THR A 49 6.43 2.60 4.37
C THR A 49 5.06 3.25 4.22
N ALA A 50 3.98 2.47 4.19
CA ALA A 50 2.63 3.02 4.20
C ALA A 50 2.34 3.88 5.44
N LEU A 51 2.94 3.54 6.59
CA LEU A 51 2.80 4.33 7.82
C LEU A 51 3.44 5.72 7.69
N ASP A 52 4.56 5.83 6.97
CA ASP A 52 5.23 7.13 6.76
C ASP A 52 4.39 8.10 5.91
N TYR A 53 3.47 7.57 5.10
CA TYR A 53 2.49 8.34 4.33
C TYR A 53 1.19 8.64 5.09
N ALA A 54 0.92 7.93 6.19
CA ALA A 54 -0.25 8.19 7.01
C ALA A 54 -0.11 9.55 7.69
N LYS A 55 -0.94 10.52 7.28
CA LYS A 55 -0.97 11.83 7.93
C LYS A 55 -1.60 11.69 9.32
N LYS A 56 -0.99 12.33 10.31
CA LYS A 56 -1.52 12.46 11.68
C LYS A 56 -2.83 13.23 11.71
#